data_AF-A0A8J7YW86-F1
#
_entry.id   AF-A0A8J7YW86-F1
#
_cell.length_a   1.000
_cell.length_b   1.000
_cell.length_c   1.000
_cell.angle_alpha   90.00
_cell.angle_beta   90.00
_cell.angle_gamma   90.00
#
_symmetry.space_group_name_H-M   'P 1'
#
loop_
_entity.id
_entity.type
_entity.pdbx_description
1 polymer ?
#
loop_
_entity_poly.entity_id
_entity_poly.type
_entity_poly.pdbx_seq_one_letter_code
_entity_poly.pdbx_strand_id
1 'polypeptide(L)'
;MTRFTTKHHLCSCAALVPRADNSDGRVSRHNHVKNGDIVLKSLLCTAAQGILESAKETTIAGFYWRKEKSIGDARAQVAATGKLACVVRAMLTSGKPYVEEDKNLTARRTVTTDKHAMKAAAFSEQELLDITELLCTKTEILYRVKEEVGIGQYQV
;
A
#
# COMPACT_ATOMS: atom_id res chain seq x y z
N MET A 1 24.72 6.01 -6.50
CA MET A 1 23.84 6.32 -7.64
C MET A 1 23.18 7.68 -7.44
N THR A 2 23.25 8.58 -8.43
CA THR A 2 22.61 9.91 -8.40
C THR A 2 21.31 10.00 -9.23
N ARG A 3 21.04 9.03 -10.11
CA ARG A 3 19.92 9.07 -11.08
C ARG A 3 18.54 8.82 -10.46
N PHE A 4 18.45 8.01 -9.40
CA PHE A 4 17.20 7.68 -8.70
C PHE A 4 17.33 7.95 -7.19
N THR A 5 17.26 9.22 -6.81
CA THR A 5 17.53 9.67 -5.43
C THR A 5 16.50 9.16 -4.41
N THR A 6 15.27 8.92 -4.85
CA THR A 6 14.16 8.43 -4.02
C THR A 6 13.57 7.16 -4.62
N LYS A 7 12.84 6.38 -3.81
CA LYS A 7 12.03 5.26 -4.29
C LYS A 7 10.97 5.69 -5.31
N HIS A 8 10.46 6.91 -5.17
CA HIS A 8 9.42 7.46 -6.03
C HIS A 8 9.96 7.82 -7.41
N HIS A 9 11.20 8.30 -7.53
CA HIS A 9 11.82 8.60 -8.82
C HIS A 9 11.83 7.41 -9.78
N LEU A 10 12.24 6.22 -9.32
CA LEU A 10 12.26 5.02 -10.18
C LEU A 10 10.85 4.60 -10.60
N CYS A 11 9.91 4.55 -9.66
CA CYS A 11 8.53 4.17 -9.94
C CYS A 11 7.83 5.18 -10.87
N SER A 12 8.11 6.48 -10.69
CA SER A 12 7.59 7.55 -11.54
C SER A 12 8.17 7.47 -12.96
N CYS A 13 9.47 7.17 -13.09
CA CYS A 13 10.11 6.97 -14.39
C CYS A 13 9.51 5.79 -15.15
N ALA A 14 9.14 4.71 -14.45
CA ALA A 14 8.48 3.54 -15.03
C ALA A 14 6.94 3.68 -15.16
N ALA A 15 6.36 4.85 -14.87
CA ALA A 15 4.90 5.07 -14.84
C ALA A 15 4.12 4.02 -14.02
N LEU A 16 4.66 3.66 -12.85
CA LEU A 16 4.07 2.72 -11.89
C LEU A 16 3.29 3.44 -10.77
N VAL A 17 3.24 4.76 -10.82
CA VAL A 17 2.66 5.59 -9.76
C VAL A 17 1.31 6.17 -10.25
N PRO A 18 0.30 6.31 -9.38
CA PRO A 18 -0.95 6.96 -9.75
C PRO A 18 -0.77 8.43 -10.13
N ARG A 19 -1.70 8.94 -10.94
CA ARG A 19 -1.74 10.26 -11.61
C ARG A 19 -1.09 11.43 -10.84
N ALA A 20 -1.42 11.59 -9.56
CA ALA A 20 -0.99 12.73 -8.75
C ALA A 20 0.50 12.68 -8.37
N ASP A 21 1.07 11.49 -8.21
CA ASP A 21 2.40 11.28 -7.62
C ASP A 21 3.48 10.98 -8.69
N ASN A 22 3.11 10.96 -9.98
CA ASN A 22 4.00 10.73 -11.14
C ASN A 22 5.01 11.85 -11.42
N SER A 23 5.23 12.76 -10.48
CA SER A 23 6.24 13.82 -10.60
C SER A 23 7.12 13.88 -9.35
N ASP A 24 7.48 12.70 -8.81
CA ASP A 24 8.32 12.53 -7.61
C ASP A 24 7.88 13.45 -6.44
N GLY A 25 6.60 13.33 -6.06
CA GLY A 25 6.04 14.10 -4.95
C GLY A 25 5.54 15.51 -5.30
N ARG A 26 5.62 15.93 -6.57
CA ARG A 26 4.89 17.13 -7.04
C ARG A 26 3.51 16.73 -7.57
N VAL A 27 2.46 17.40 -7.10
CA VAL A 27 1.10 17.19 -7.60
C VAL A 27 1.02 17.64 -9.05
N SER A 28 0.92 16.67 -9.96
CA SER A 28 0.73 16.93 -11.38
C SER A 28 -0.70 17.45 -11.64
N ARG A 29 -0.83 18.61 -12.29
CA ARG A 29 -2.14 19.16 -12.73
C ARG A 29 -2.73 18.45 -13.95
N HIS A 30 -2.05 17.46 -14.52
CA HIS A 30 -2.47 16.83 -15.76
C HIS A 30 -3.53 15.74 -15.53
N ASN A 31 -4.58 15.79 -16.35
CA ASN A 31 -5.64 14.80 -16.43
C ASN A 31 -5.19 13.49 -17.11
N HIS A 32 -3.91 13.11 -17.15
CA HIS A 32 -3.48 11.79 -17.65
C HIS A 32 -2.21 11.32 -16.92
N VAL A 33 -2.01 10.01 -16.84
CA VAL A 33 -0.74 9.43 -16.37
C VAL A 33 0.33 9.81 -17.40
N LYS A 34 1.43 10.42 -16.96
CA LYS A 34 2.54 10.75 -17.86
C LYS A 34 3.09 9.46 -18.44
N ASN A 35 3.48 9.52 -19.70
CA ASN A 35 4.19 8.42 -20.34
C ASN A 35 5.55 8.27 -19.65
N GLY A 36 5.74 7.16 -18.95
CA GLY A 36 7.03 6.74 -18.43
C GLY A 36 7.81 5.96 -19.49
N ASP A 37 8.98 5.46 -19.11
CA ASP A 37 9.74 4.53 -19.92
C ASP A 37 8.98 3.19 -20.04
N ILE A 38 8.43 2.95 -21.23
CA ILE A 38 7.60 1.79 -21.55
C ILE A 38 8.42 0.49 -21.45
N VAL A 39 9.69 0.53 -21.84
CA VAL A 39 10.58 -0.64 -21.82
C VAL A 39 10.87 -1.02 -20.38
N LEU A 40 11.22 -0.03 -19.55
CA LEU A 40 11.44 -0.24 -18.12
C LEU A 40 10.19 -0.77 -17.43
N LYS A 41 9.02 -0.20 -17.75
CA LYS A 41 7.74 -0.67 -17.23
C LYS A 41 7.48 -2.13 -17.61
N SER A 42 7.63 -2.46 -18.89
CA SER A 42 7.45 -3.82 -19.42
C SER A 42 8.34 -4.81 -18.69
N LEU A 43 9.64 -4.54 -18.59
CA LEU A 43 10.60 -5.42 -17.92
C LEU A 43 10.23 -5.66 -16.46
N LEU A 44 9.87 -4.60 -15.72
CA LEU A 44 9.48 -4.73 -14.31
C LEU A 44 8.17 -5.49 -14.15
N CYS A 45 7.17 -5.26 -15.01
CA CYS A 45 5.91 -6.00 -15.00
C CYS A 45 6.12 -7.47 -15.32
N THR A 46 6.95 -7.81 -16.32
CA THR A 46 7.29 -9.19 -16.66
C THR A 46 8.05 -9.87 -15.53
N ALA A 47 8.96 -9.18 -14.87
CA ALA A 47 9.65 -9.72 -13.70
C ALA A 47 8.70 -9.97 -12.52
N ALA A 48 7.77 -9.03 -12.25
CA ALA A 48 6.75 -9.22 -11.24
C ALA A 48 5.83 -10.41 -11.56
N GLN A 49 5.45 -10.57 -12.83
CA GLN A 49 4.68 -11.71 -13.30
C GLN A 49 5.43 -13.03 -13.10
N GLY A 50 6.71 -13.09 -13.47
CA GLY A 50 7.55 -14.28 -13.24
C GLY A 50 7.66 -14.65 -11.75
N ILE A 51 7.66 -13.67 -10.85
CA ILE A 51 7.61 -13.92 -9.40
C ILE A 51 6.27 -14.58 -9.02
N LEU A 52 5.14 -14.09 -9.54
CA LEU A 52 3.82 -14.64 -9.26
C LEU A 52 3.67 -16.07 -9.79
N GLU A 53 4.25 -16.36 -10.95
CA GLU A 53 4.21 -17.68 -11.59
C GLU A 53 5.17 -18.69 -10.95
N SER A 54 6.20 -18.22 -10.24
CA SER A 54 7.27 -19.08 -9.70
C SER A 54 6.84 -20.04 -8.58
N ALA A 55 5.57 -20.07 -8.18
CA ALA A 55 5.00 -20.82 -7.06
C ALA A 55 5.70 -20.62 -5.70
N LYS A 56 6.64 -19.67 -5.61
CA LYS A 56 7.35 -19.34 -4.38
C LYS A 56 6.57 -18.32 -3.57
N GLU A 57 6.47 -18.56 -2.28
CA GLU A 57 5.91 -17.58 -1.36
C GLU A 57 6.92 -16.45 -1.15
N THR A 58 6.64 -15.31 -1.77
CA THR A 58 7.47 -14.10 -1.66
C THR A 58 6.68 -12.94 -1.08
N THR A 59 7.35 -11.99 -0.45
CA THR A 59 6.76 -10.77 0.09
C THR A 59 6.10 -9.90 -0.98
N ILE A 60 6.50 -10.06 -2.25
CA ILE A 60 5.89 -9.40 -3.41
C ILE A 60 4.61 -10.13 -3.82
N ALA A 61 4.65 -11.46 -3.98
CA ALA A 61 3.46 -12.26 -4.30
C ALA A 61 2.38 -12.13 -3.21
N GLY A 62 2.75 -12.26 -1.93
CA GLY A 62 1.82 -12.06 -0.82
C GLY A 62 1.25 -10.65 -0.76
N PHE A 63 1.99 -9.63 -1.20
CA PHE A 63 1.46 -8.27 -1.33
C PHE A 63 0.47 -8.13 -2.49
N TYR A 64 0.78 -8.74 -3.63
CA TYR A 64 -0.09 -8.79 -4.79
C TYR A 64 -1.45 -9.41 -4.43
N TRP A 65 -1.48 -10.63 -3.89
CA TRP A 65 -2.74 -11.33 -3.56
C TRP A 65 -3.61 -10.57 -2.55
N ARG A 66 -3.00 -9.84 -1.61
CA ARG A 66 -3.74 -8.95 -0.70
C ARG A 66 -4.33 -7.74 -1.41
N LYS A 67 -3.63 -7.18 -2.41
CA LYS A 67 -4.08 -6.01 -3.16
C LYS A 67 -5.11 -6.37 -4.22
N GLU A 68 -4.93 -7.48 -4.92
CA GLU A 68 -5.85 -7.95 -5.96
C GLU A 68 -7.29 -8.03 -5.43
N LYS A 69 -7.48 -8.61 -4.24
CA LYS A 69 -8.79 -8.70 -3.56
C LYS A 69 -9.47 -7.34 -3.31
N SER A 70 -8.71 -6.25 -3.25
CA SER A 70 -9.22 -4.91 -2.92
C SER A 70 -9.34 -3.99 -4.13
N ILE A 71 -8.44 -4.08 -5.11
CA ILE A 71 -8.34 -3.12 -6.22
C ILE A 71 -8.36 -3.77 -7.62
N GLY A 72 -8.48 -5.10 -7.69
CA GLY A 72 -8.47 -5.88 -8.93
C GLY A 72 -7.06 -6.19 -9.44
N ASP A 73 -6.98 -7.19 -10.32
CA ASP A 73 -5.75 -7.75 -10.90
C ASP A 73 -4.84 -6.69 -11.53
N ALA A 74 -5.28 -6.01 -12.60
CA ALA A 74 -4.45 -5.06 -13.33
C ALA A 74 -3.83 -3.96 -12.45
N ARG A 75 -4.57 -3.47 -11.44
CA ARG A 75 -4.06 -2.45 -10.50
C ARG A 75 -3.13 -3.05 -9.45
N ALA A 76 -3.42 -4.26 -8.99
CA ALA A 76 -2.56 -5.00 -8.09
C ALA A 76 -1.22 -5.35 -8.75
N GLN A 77 -1.22 -5.70 -10.04
CA GLN A 77 0.01 -5.97 -10.80
C GLN A 77 0.92 -4.75 -10.85
N VAL A 78 0.37 -3.57 -11.16
CA VAL A 78 1.13 -2.31 -11.16
C VAL A 78 1.66 -2.00 -9.75
N ALA A 79 0.85 -2.21 -8.71
CA ALA A 79 1.27 -1.99 -7.33
C ALA A 79 2.40 -2.94 -6.89
N ALA A 80 2.31 -4.23 -7.24
CA ALA A 80 3.34 -5.23 -6.98
C ALA A 80 4.64 -4.90 -7.73
N THR A 81 4.51 -4.49 -8.99
CA THR A 81 5.63 -4.00 -9.81
C THR A 81 6.31 -2.78 -9.18
N GLY A 82 5.54 -1.83 -8.65
CA GLY A 82 6.08 -0.68 -7.89
C GLY A 82 6.83 -1.09 -6.62
N LYS A 83 6.36 -2.13 -5.93
CA LYS A 83 7.05 -2.72 -4.78
C LYS A 83 8.37 -3.40 -5.20
N LEU A 84 8.37 -4.14 -6.31
CA LEU A 84 9.57 -4.74 -6.89
C LEU A 84 10.60 -3.66 -7.30
N ALA A 85 10.16 -2.59 -7.94
CA ALA A 85 11.03 -1.47 -8.31
C ALA A 85 11.74 -0.87 -7.08
N CYS A 86 11.04 -0.77 -5.94
CA CYS A 86 11.66 -0.32 -4.68
C CYS A 86 12.77 -1.27 -4.20
N VAL A 87 12.57 -2.58 -4.34
CA VAL A 87 13.57 -3.61 -4.03
C VAL A 87 14.78 -3.48 -4.94
N VAL A 88 14.56 -3.42 -6.27
CA VAL A 88 15.63 -3.24 -7.26
C VAL A 88 16.46 -1.99 -6.97
N ARG A 89 15.80 -0.87 -6.68
CA ARG A 89 16.51 0.37 -6.29
C ARG A 89 17.34 0.16 -5.02
N ALA A 90 16.80 -0.51 -4.01
CA ALA A 90 17.52 -0.76 -2.76
C ALA A 90 18.77 -1.62 -2.98
N MET A 91 18.67 -2.66 -3.83
CA MET A 91 19.82 -3.47 -4.25
C MET A 91 20.87 -2.62 -4.97
N LEU A 92 20.46 -1.83 -5.97
CA LEU A 92 21.37 -0.96 -6.73
C LEU A 92 22.03 0.14 -5.88
N THR A 93 21.33 0.62 -4.85
CA THR A 93 21.85 1.70 -3.98
C THR A 93 22.77 1.14 -2.89
N SER A 94 22.44 -0.02 -2.31
CA SER A 94 23.20 -0.60 -1.21
C SER A 94 24.31 -1.55 -1.66
N GLY A 95 24.27 -2.03 -2.91
CA GLY A 95 25.17 -3.06 -3.43
C GLY A 95 24.94 -4.45 -2.83
N LYS A 96 23.89 -4.63 -2.02
CA LYS A 96 23.58 -5.91 -1.36
C LYS A 96 22.60 -6.73 -2.19
N PRO A 97 22.78 -8.06 -2.28
CA PRO A 97 21.82 -8.92 -2.95
C PRO A 97 20.48 -8.90 -2.21
N TYR A 98 19.41 -9.18 -2.95
CA TYR A 98 18.09 -9.38 -2.36
C TYR A 98 18.07 -10.66 -1.53
N VAL A 99 17.53 -10.57 -0.33
CA VAL A 99 17.25 -11.71 0.55
C VAL A 99 15.78 -11.65 0.89
N GLU A 100 15.06 -12.74 0.61
CA GLU A 100 13.65 -12.89 0.97
C GLU A 100 13.55 -13.14 2.48
N GLU A 101 13.32 -12.09 3.26
CA GLU A 101 13.10 -12.18 4.71
C GLU A 101 11.74 -11.63 5.10
N ASP A 102 10.75 -12.50 5.34
CA ASP A 102 9.41 -12.09 5.79
C ASP A 102 9.34 -11.85 7.33
N LYS A 103 10.37 -12.28 8.07
CA LYS A 103 10.41 -12.25 9.55
C LYS A 103 10.31 -10.84 10.15
N ASN A 104 10.82 -9.83 9.43
CA ASN A 104 10.89 -8.46 9.93
C ASN A 104 9.58 -7.68 9.81
N LEU A 105 8.62 -8.13 8.98
CA LEU A 105 7.31 -7.48 8.88
C LEU A 105 6.50 -7.71 10.15
N THR A 106 6.56 -8.91 10.71
CA THR A 106 5.91 -9.29 11.96
C THR A 106 6.50 -8.51 13.12
N ALA A 107 7.83 -8.48 13.25
CA ALA A 107 8.53 -7.72 14.30
C ALA A 107 8.26 -6.20 14.24
N ARG A 108 8.19 -5.61 13.03
CA ARG A 108 7.86 -4.19 12.89
C ARG A 108 6.39 -3.89 13.14
N ARG A 109 5.49 -4.80 12.73
CA ARG A 109 4.06 -4.70 13.04
C ARG A 109 3.82 -4.82 14.53
N THR A 110 4.45 -5.78 15.21
CA THR A 110 4.35 -5.92 16.67
C THR A 110 4.83 -4.66 17.36
N VAL A 111 6.00 -4.10 17.01
CA VAL A 111 6.46 -2.82 17.58
C VAL A 111 5.48 -1.67 17.33
N THR A 112 4.78 -1.65 16.19
CA THR A 112 3.79 -0.61 15.88
C THR A 112 2.49 -0.82 16.67
N THR A 113 1.99 -2.07 16.74
CA THR A 113 0.81 -2.43 17.54
C THR A 113 1.09 -2.22 19.04
N ASP A 114 2.29 -2.53 19.50
CA ASP A 114 2.73 -2.32 20.89
C ASP A 114 2.77 -0.83 21.21
N LYS A 115 3.28 0.02 20.30
CA LYS A 115 3.19 1.48 20.46
C LYS A 115 1.75 1.99 20.53
N HIS A 116 0.84 1.43 19.72
CA HIS A 116 -0.58 1.78 19.78
C HIS A 116 -1.24 1.29 21.07
N ALA A 117 -0.88 0.09 21.55
CA ALA A 117 -1.36 -0.48 22.80
C ALA A 117 -0.85 0.31 24.01
N MET A 118 0.43 0.71 24.03
CA MET A 118 0.99 1.59 25.06
C MET A 118 0.33 2.96 25.05
N LYS A 119 0.03 3.51 23.87
CA LYS A 119 -0.72 4.77 23.75
C LYS A 119 -2.17 4.63 24.23
N ALA A 120 -2.81 3.49 23.98
CA ALA A 120 -4.15 3.18 24.47
C ALA A 120 -4.16 2.98 26.00
N ALA A 121 -3.11 2.38 26.56
CA ALA A 121 -2.93 2.19 28.00
C ALA A 121 -2.55 3.49 28.76
N ALA A 122 -2.19 4.55 28.03
CA ALA A 122 -1.87 5.86 28.61
C ALA A 122 -3.10 6.77 28.81
N PHE A 123 -4.29 6.33 28.40
CA PHE A 123 -5.53 7.06 28.65
C PHE A 123 -5.99 6.83 30.09
N SER A 124 -6.41 7.91 30.75
CA SER A 124 -7.08 7.84 32.04
C SER A 124 -8.47 7.20 31.89
N GLU A 125 -8.99 6.63 32.97
CA GLU A 125 -10.30 5.96 33.00
C GLU A 125 -11.44 6.89 32.53
N GLN A 126 -11.33 8.18 32.85
CA GLN A 126 -12.28 9.22 32.44
C GLN A 126 -12.23 9.49 30.92
N GLU A 127 -11.04 9.59 30.34
CA GLU A 127 -10.91 9.79 28.89
C GLU A 127 -11.40 8.57 28.09
N LEU A 128 -11.28 7.36 28.64
CA LEU A 128 -11.82 6.16 28.02
C LEU A 128 -13.36 6.18 28.01
N LEU A 129 -13.98 6.60 29.12
CA LEU A 129 -15.44 6.76 29.22
C LEU A 129 -15.96 7.79 28.20
N ASP A 130 -15.31 8.96 28.11
CA ASP A 130 -15.66 10.00 27.14
C ASP A 130 -15.55 9.50 25.69
N ILE A 131 -14.51 8.72 25.37
CA ILE A 131 -14.33 8.12 24.04
C ILE A 131 -15.42 7.08 23.77
N THR A 132 -15.79 6.26 24.75
CA THR A 132 -16.86 5.26 24.57
C THR A 132 -18.21 5.92 24.33
N GLU A 133 -18.53 6.98 25.06
CA GLU A 133 -19.77 7.73 24.88
C GLU A 133 -19.82 8.41 23.51
N LEU A 134 -18.70 8.99 23.07
CA LEU A 134 -18.56 9.57 21.73
C LEU A 134 -18.70 8.52 20.61
N LEU A 135 -18.18 7.31 20.82
CA LEU A 135 -18.29 6.22 19.85
C LEU A 135 -19.73 5.69 19.79
N CYS A 136 -20.40 5.50 20.94
CA CYS A 136 -21.80 5.10 21.01
C CYS A 136 -22.70 6.09 20.26
N THR A 137 -22.55 7.39 20.52
CA THR A 137 -23.31 8.44 19.82
C THR A 137 -23.02 8.45 18.32
N LYS A 138 -21.76 8.31 17.89
CA LYS A 138 -21.43 8.18 16.46
C LYS A 138 -22.06 6.94 15.83
N THR A 139 -22.06 5.80 16.52
CA THR A 139 -22.67 4.58 15.99
C THR A 139 -24.18 4.74 15.84
N GLU A 140 -24.86 5.36 16.81
CA GLU A 140 -26.29 5.65 16.73
C GLU A 140 -26.62 6.57 15.54
N ILE A 141 -25.83 7.62 15.33
CA ILE A 141 -25.99 8.50 14.16
C ILE A 141 -25.81 7.71 12.86
N LEU A 142 -24.81 6.83 12.78
CA LEU A 142 -24.60 6.00 11.59
C LEU A 142 -25.76 5.03 11.34
N TYR A 143 -26.34 4.45 12.39
CA TYR A 143 -27.53 3.60 12.26
C TYR A 143 -28.75 4.40 11.77
N ARG A 144 -28.99 5.60 12.31
CA ARG A 144 -30.07 6.48 11.84
C ARG A 144 -29.87 6.91 10.39
N VAL A 145 -28.66 7.32 10.01
CA VAL A 145 -28.34 7.66 8.61
C VAL A 145 -28.54 6.45 7.71
N LYS A 146 -28.19 5.24 8.15
CA LYS A 146 -28.42 4.02 7.38
C LYS A 146 -29.92 3.73 7.17
N GLU A 147 -30.75 3.99 8.18
CA GLU A 147 -32.21 3.86 8.09
C GLU A 147 -32.83 4.95 7.20
N GLU A 148 -32.39 6.20 7.33
CA GLU A 148 -32.88 7.35 6.53
C GLU A 148 -32.46 7.29 5.06
N VAL A 149 -31.25 6.79 4.77
CA VAL A 149 -30.72 6.70 3.40
C VAL A 149 -31.23 5.45 2.66
N GLY A 150 -31.94 4.53 3.34
CA GLY A 150 -32.67 3.44 2.68
C GLY A 150 -31.80 2.59 1.76
N ILE A 151 -30.56 2.29 2.14
CA ILE A 151 -29.72 1.34 1.38
C ILE A 151 -30.26 -0.07 1.68
N GLY A 152 -31.32 -0.40 0.96
CA GLY A 152 -31.96 -1.69 0.93
C GLY A 152 -30.97 -2.79 0.57
N GLN A 153 -31.21 -3.91 1.26
CA GLN A 153 -30.73 -5.25 1.00
C GLN A 153 -30.33 -5.50 -0.46
N TYR A 154 -29.06 -5.85 -0.70
CA TYR A 154 -28.72 -6.71 -1.82
C TYR A 154 -29.33 -8.08 -1.51
N GLN A 155 -30.50 -8.37 -2.08
CA GLN A 155 -31.00 -9.74 -2.20
C GLN A 155 -30.03 -10.52 -3.10
N VAL A 156 -29.60 -11.68 -2.59
CA VAL A 156 -28.89 -12.75 -3.31
C VAL A 156 -29.87 -13.44 -4.26
#